data_AF-A0A9P8SUI3-F1
#
_entry.id   AF-A0A9P8SUI3-F1
#
_cell.length_a   1.000
_cell.length_b   1.000
_cell.length_c   1.000
_cell.angle_alpha   90.00
_cell.angle_beta   90.00
_cell.angle_gamma   90.00
#
_symmetry.space_group_name_H-M   'P 1'
#
loop_
_entity.id
_entity.type
_entity.pdbx_description
1 polymer ?
#
loop_
_entity_poly.entity_id
_entity_poly.type
_entity_poly.pdbx_seq_one_letter_code
_entity_poly.pdbx_strand_id
1 'polypeptide(L)'
;MTSLGEAKDASSIRLFQLPVARAMAAQLVQAVAFLHSQGIVHGDLHDGNVLVRLPGSRDSLSPEQLYEKYGSPRYEPVVRLDQGPLPVGVPENVIVPIWLGKESELVDLSEAQIILTDFGESFVPVIMAGLE
;
A
#
# COMPACT_ATOMS: atom_id res chain seq x y z
N MET A 1 -0.98 6.12 -0.39
CA MET A 1 0.23 5.39 0.05
C MET A 1 0.54 4.34 -0.99
N THR A 2 1.77 3.84 -1.06
CA THR A 2 2.15 2.79 -2.02
C THR A 2 2.88 1.69 -1.28
N SER A 3 2.69 0.44 -1.68
CA SER A 3 3.46 -0.68 -1.12
C SER A 3 4.89 -0.68 -1.65
N LEU A 4 5.80 -1.36 -0.95
CA LEU A 4 7.16 -1.58 -1.47
C LEU A 4 7.11 -2.38 -2.79
N GLY A 5 6.16 -3.31 -2.92
CA GLY A 5 5.92 -4.05 -4.16
C GLY A 5 5.55 -3.12 -5.33
N GLU A 6 4.57 -2.24 -5.13
CA GLU A 6 4.16 -1.26 -6.15
C GLU A 6 5.28 -0.28 -6.51
N ALA A 7 6.04 0.22 -5.53
CA ALA A 7 7.18 1.10 -5.78
C ALA A 7 8.26 0.41 -6.62
N LYS A 8 8.46 -0.90 -6.40
CA LYS A 8 9.36 -1.73 -7.22
C LYS A 8 8.79 -1.97 -8.61
N ASP A 9 7.49 -2.20 -8.75
CA ASP A 9 6.86 -2.47 -10.06
C ASP A 9 6.79 -1.22 -10.94
N ALA A 10 6.71 -0.03 -10.34
CA ALA A 10 6.85 1.23 -11.04
C ALA A 10 8.28 1.49 -11.53
N SER A 11 9.29 0.86 -10.91
CA SER A 11 10.71 1.05 -11.21
C SER A 11 11.22 0.13 -12.31
N SER A 12 12.08 0.67 -13.18
CA SER A 12 12.80 -0.13 -14.19
C SER A 12 13.88 -1.04 -13.57
N ILE A 13 14.42 -0.67 -12.41
CA ILE A 13 15.49 -1.42 -11.73
C ILE A 13 15.01 -2.21 -10.53
N ARG A 14 13.82 -1.90 -10.00
CA ARG A 14 13.17 -2.57 -8.85
C ARG A 14 14.00 -2.57 -7.56
N LEU A 15 14.93 -1.63 -7.43
CA LEU A 15 15.83 -1.49 -6.30
C LEU A 15 15.68 -0.12 -5.65
N PHE A 16 15.59 -0.11 -4.32
CA PHE A 16 15.74 1.08 -3.52
C PHE A 16 17.20 1.48 -3.39
N GLN A 17 17.46 2.77 -3.18
CA GLN A 17 18.78 3.24 -2.79
C GLN A 17 19.24 2.52 -1.52
N LEU A 18 20.52 2.15 -1.44
CA LEU A 18 21.04 1.34 -0.33
C LEU A 18 20.74 1.92 1.08
N PRO A 19 20.89 3.24 1.34
CA PRO A 19 20.53 3.81 2.64
C PRO A 19 19.03 3.67 2.96
N VAL A 20 18.17 3.84 1.96
CA VAL A 20 16.70 3.73 2.06
C VAL A 20 16.32 2.30 2.40
N ALA A 21 16.84 1.33 1.65
CA ALA A 21 16.60 -0.10 1.89
C ALA A 21 16.99 -0.51 3.31
N ARG A 22 18.15 -0.03 3.80
CA ARG A 22 18.61 -0.29 5.19
C ARG A 22 17.68 0.31 6.23
N ALA A 23 17.23 1.55 6.02
CA ALA A 23 16.31 2.21 6.94
C ALA A 23 14.96 1.50 7.01
N MET A 24 14.41 1.10 5.86
CA MET A 24 13.14 0.35 5.77
C MET A 24 13.26 -1.04 6.41
N ALA A 25 14.35 -1.78 6.12
CA ALA A 25 14.59 -3.09 6.72
C ALA A 25 14.70 -3.01 8.25
N ALA A 26 15.41 -2.01 8.78
CA ALA A 26 15.51 -1.80 10.22
C ALA A 26 14.14 -1.53 10.88
N GLN A 27 13.32 -0.69 10.26
CA GLN A 27 11.95 -0.43 10.72
C GLN A 27 11.07 -1.68 10.66
N LEU A 28 11.20 -2.50 9.60
CA LEU A 28 10.40 -3.71 9.45
C LEU A 28 10.72 -4.72 10.54
N VAL A 29 12.00 -4.92 10.85
CA VAL A 29 12.44 -5.75 11.97
C VAL A 29 11.88 -5.23 13.29
N GLN A 30 11.90 -3.91 13.52
CA GLN A 30 11.32 -3.32 14.73
C GLN A 30 9.80 -3.52 14.82
N ALA A 31 9.07 -3.34 13.72
CA ALA A 31 7.62 -3.55 13.66
C ALA A 31 7.25 -5.01 13.95
N VAL A 32 7.95 -5.97 13.33
CA VAL A 32 7.73 -7.40 13.55
C VAL A 32 8.10 -7.80 14.98
N ALA A 33 9.24 -7.32 15.50
CA ALA A 33 9.63 -7.57 16.89
C ALA A 33 8.58 -7.03 17.88
N PHE A 34 8.01 -5.85 17.59
CA PHE A 34 6.90 -5.31 18.37
C PHE A 34 5.67 -6.23 18.30
N LEU A 35 5.23 -6.66 17.12
CA LEU A 35 4.10 -7.60 17.00
C LEU A 35 4.33 -8.89 17.79
N HIS A 36 5.52 -9.48 17.65
CA HIS A 36 5.88 -10.68 18.38
C HIS A 36 5.88 -10.46 19.91
N SER A 37 6.27 -9.28 20.39
CA SER A 37 6.19 -8.93 21.82
C SER A 37 4.74 -8.83 22.33
N GLN A 38 3.79 -8.58 21.42
CA GLN A 38 2.35 -8.60 21.71
C GLN A 38 1.74 -10.01 21.51
N GLY A 39 2.56 -11.02 21.21
CA GLY A 39 2.10 -12.37 20.92
C GLY A 39 1.41 -12.52 19.56
N ILE A 40 1.54 -11.54 18.67
CA ILE A 40 0.91 -11.53 17.35
C ILE A 40 1.94 -11.94 16.29
N VAL A 41 1.57 -12.90 15.45
CA VAL A 41 2.28 -13.21 14.19
C VAL A 41 1.50 -12.58 13.05
N HIS A 42 2.20 -11.87 12.16
CA HIS A 42 1.55 -11.19 11.03
C HIS A 42 0.83 -12.15 10.06
N GLY A 43 1.41 -13.33 9.83
CA GLY A 43 0.85 -14.38 8.98
C GLY A 43 1.13 -14.21 7.50
N ASP A 44 1.13 -12.98 6.98
CA ASP A 44 1.33 -12.71 5.55
C ASP A 44 2.32 -11.56 5.28
N LEU A 45 3.58 -11.75 5.69
CA LEU A 45 4.60 -10.70 5.59
C LEU A 45 5.28 -10.70 4.21
N HIS A 46 4.95 -9.73 3.38
CA HIS A 46 5.61 -9.49 2.08
C HIS A 46 5.64 -8.00 1.71
N ASP A 47 6.33 -7.65 0.61
CA ASP A 47 6.54 -6.25 0.18
C ASP A 47 5.25 -5.52 -0.23
N GLY A 48 4.23 -6.25 -0.66
CA GLY A 48 2.86 -5.74 -0.82
C GLY A 48 2.18 -5.25 0.48
N ASN A 49 2.54 -5.81 1.64
CA ASN A 49 1.95 -5.46 2.94
C ASN A 49 2.81 -4.47 3.75
N VAL A 50 3.87 -3.95 3.14
CA VAL A 50 4.70 -2.88 3.70
C VAL A 50 4.50 -1.61 2.88
N LEU A 51 3.91 -0.59 3.47
CA LEU A 51 3.57 0.66 2.79
C LEU A 51 4.59 1.75 3.09
N VAL A 52 4.95 2.53 2.09
CA VAL A 52 5.70 3.79 2.29
C VAL A 52 4.71 4.87 2.70
N ARG A 53 4.97 5.52 3.84
CA ARG A 53 4.14 6.60 4.36
C ARG A 53 4.19 7.78 3.39
N LEU A 54 3.02 8.35 3.07
CA LEU A 54 2.97 9.58 2.30
C LEU A 54 3.57 10.74 3.12
N PRO A 55 4.30 11.69 2.49
CA PRO A 55 4.73 12.90 3.17
C PRO A 55 3.55 13.58 3.86
N GLY A 56 3.71 14.00 5.12
CA GLY A 56 2.62 14.58 5.92
C GLY A 56 1.98 15.85 5.33
N SER A 57 2.66 16.52 4.39
CA SER A 57 2.10 17.63 3.59
C SER A 57 0.96 17.21 2.66
N ARG A 58 0.76 15.90 2.43
CA ARG A 58 -0.32 15.35 1.60
C ARG A 58 -1.60 15.11 2.40
N ASP A 59 -1.49 14.94 3.72
CA ASP A 59 -2.65 14.80 4.62
C ASP A 59 -3.36 16.15 4.85
N SER A 60 -2.76 17.26 4.43
CA SER A 60 -3.28 18.63 4.59
C SER A 60 -3.87 19.24 3.32
N LEU A 61 -3.97 18.50 2.21
CA LEU A 61 -4.51 19.02 0.96
C LEU A 61 -6.04 19.00 0.97
N SER A 62 -6.69 20.07 0.51
CA SER A 62 -8.12 20.03 0.19
C SER A 62 -8.37 19.17 -1.06
N PRO A 63 -9.61 18.68 -1.29
CA PRO A 63 -9.95 17.95 -2.51
C PRO A 63 -9.57 18.70 -3.81
N GLU A 64 -9.76 20.02 -3.85
CA GLU A 64 -9.44 20.85 -5.01
C GLU A 64 -7.93 20.89 -5.27
N GLN A 65 -7.13 21.06 -4.22
CA GLN A 65 -5.66 21.05 -4.32
C GLN A 65 -5.13 19.67 -4.73
N LEU A 66 -5.83 18.60 -4.31
CA LEU A 66 -5.51 17.24 -4.72
C LEU A 66 -5.75 17.07 -6.23
N TYR A 67 -6.87 17.58 -6.75
CA TYR A 67 -7.16 17.53 -8.20
C TYR A 67 -6.25 18.44 -9.03
N GLU A 68 -5.90 19.63 -8.53
CA GLU A 68 -4.95 20.51 -9.21
C GLU A 68 -3.57 19.85 -9.34
N LYS A 69 -3.13 19.16 -8.28
CA LYS A 69 -1.80 18.55 -8.23
C LYS A 69 -1.72 17.21 -8.96
N TYR A 70 -2.76 16.39 -8.88
CA TYR A 70 -2.73 15.00 -9.33
C TYR A 70 -3.72 14.69 -10.47
N GLY A 71 -4.50 15.68 -10.90
CA GLY A 71 -5.53 15.53 -11.92
C GLY A 71 -6.89 15.19 -11.33
N SER A 72 -7.93 15.43 -12.14
CA SER A 72 -9.31 15.05 -11.81
C SER A 72 -9.50 13.52 -11.90
N PRO A 73 -10.46 12.94 -11.17
CA PRO A 73 -10.74 11.50 -11.22
C PRO A 73 -11.00 11.02 -12.65
N ARG A 74 -10.36 9.90 -13.01
CA ARG A 74 -10.52 9.29 -14.33
C ARG A 74 -11.64 8.25 -14.26
N TYR A 75 -12.67 8.46 -15.07
CA TYR A 75 -13.81 7.55 -15.20
C TYR A 75 -13.55 6.56 -16.32
N GLU A 76 -13.88 5.29 -16.10
CA GLU A 76 -13.93 4.25 -17.13
C GLU A 76 -15.33 3.63 -17.17
N PRO A 77 -15.88 3.38 -18.37
CA PRO A 77 -17.20 2.79 -18.50
C PRO A 77 -17.18 1.33 -18.04
N VAL A 78 -18.22 0.93 -17.32
CA VAL A 78 -18.47 -0.49 -17.04
C VAL A 78 -19.07 -1.09 -18.30
N VAL A 79 -18.37 -2.06 -18.89
CA VAL A 79 -18.83 -2.78 -20.08
C VAL A 79 -18.94 -4.26 -19.77
N ARG A 80 -20.02 -4.88 -20.23
CA ARG A 80 -20.13 -6.34 -20.16
C ARG A 80 -19.25 -6.97 -21.24
N LEU A 81 -18.63 -8.10 -20.92
CA LEU A 81 -17.78 -8.85 -21.86
C LEU A 81 -18.55 -9.31 -23.11
N ASP A 82 -19.86 -9.56 -22.98
CA ASP A 82 -20.76 -9.92 -24.08
C ASP A 82 -21.38 -8.70 -24.79
N GLN A 83 -20.97 -7.48 -24.45
CA GLN A 83 -21.44 -6.21 -25.02
C GLN A 83 -22.94 -5.94 -24.84
N GLY A 84 -23.62 -6.69 -23.96
CA GLY A 84 -25.02 -6.45 -23.63
C GLY A 84 -25.23 -5.21 -22.74
N PRO A 85 -26.50 -4.79 -22.52
CA PRO A 85 -26.82 -3.70 -21.61
C PRO A 85 -26.48 -4.06 -20.15
N LEU A 86 -26.13 -3.05 -19.35
CA LEU A 86 -25.88 -3.20 -17.92
C LEU A 86 -27.19 -3.54 -17.18
N PRO A 87 -27.15 -4.47 -16.20
CA PRO A 87 -28.29 -4.73 -15.33
C PRO A 87 -28.66 -3.51 -14.48
N VAL A 88 -29.92 -3.46 -14.06
CA VAL A 88 -30.39 -2.45 -13.10
C VAL A 88 -29.57 -2.54 -11.80
N GLY A 89 -29.02 -1.40 -11.36
CA GLY A 89 -28.23 -1.31 -10.13
C GLY A 89 -26.71 -1.41 -10.33
N VAL A 90 -26.23 -1.68 -11.54
CA VAL A 90 -24.79 -1.63 -11.85
C VAL A 90 -24.40 -0.18 -12.22
N PRO A 91 -23.36 0.40 -11.60
CA PRO A 91 -22.86 1.72 -11.98
C PRO A 91 -22.41 1.75 -13.45
N GLU A 92 -22.72 2.84 -14.15
CA GLU A 92 -22.29 3.02 -15.55
C GLU A 92 -20.78 3.23 -15.69
N ASN A 93 -20.13 3.73 -14.63
CA ASN A 93 -18.71 4.05 -14.63
C ASN A 93 -18.05 3.60 -13.33
N VAL A 94 -16.77 3.24 -13.43
CA VAL A 94 -15.84 3.13 -12.30
C VAL A 94 -14.88 4.29 -12.31
N ILE A 95 -14.31 4.58 -11.15
CA ILE A 95 -13.24 5.56 -11.00
C ILE A 95 -11.94 4.78 -10.87
N VAL A 96 -10.98 5.09 -11.74
CA VAL A 96 -9.67 4.44 -11.70
C VAL A 96 -8.87 5.02 -10.54
N PRO A 97 -8.29 4.17 -9.68
CA PRO A 97 -7.48 4.65 -8.58
C PRO A 97 -6.25 5.38 -9.13
N ILE A 98 -5.93 6.51 -8.53
CA ILE A 98 -4.69 7.21 -8.82
C ILE A 98 -3.53 6.59 -8.05
N TRP A 99 -2.40 6.38 -8.74
CA TRP A 99 -1.17 5.99 -8.08
C TRP A 99 -0.47 7.23 -7.53
N LEU A 100 -0.32 7.29 -6.20
CA LEU A 100 0.29 8.41 -5.47
C LEU A 100 1.70 8.09 -4.96
N GLY A 101 2.31 7.02 -5.48
CA GLY A 101 3.63 6.51 -5.09
C GLY A 101 4.79 7.16 -5.83
N LYS A 102 5.96 6.52 -5.72
CA LYS A 102 7.21 6.82 -6.43
C LYS A 102 7.87 5.51 -6.83
N GLU A 103 8.66 5.55 -7.90
CA GLU A 103 9.57 4.45 -8.26
C GLU A 103 10.59 4.22 -7.13
N SER A 104 10.99 2.96 -6.90
CA SER A 104 11.83 2.57 -5.76
C SER A 104 13.16 3.34 -5.66
N GLU A 105 13.79 3.69 -6.79
CA GLU A 105 15.05 4.43 -6.84
C GLU A 105 14.90 5.93 -6.54
N LEU A 106 13.68 6.46 -6.63
CA LEU A 106 13.34 7.86 -6.38
C LEU A 106 12.81 8.12 -4.97
N VAL A 107 12.68 7.08 -4.14
CA VAL A 107 12.32 7.25 -2.73
C VAL A 107 13.52 7.80 -1.98
N ASP A 108 13.35 8.98 -1.37
CA ASP A 108 14.41 9.60 -0.58
C ASP A 108 14.48 9.03 0.84
N LEU A 109 15.64 9.16 1.48
CA LEU A 109 15.84 8.67 2.85
C LEU A 109 14.90 9.37 3.86
N SER A 110 14.54 10.63 3.64
CA SER A 110 13.57 11.36 4.47
C SER A 110 12.14 10.82 4.35
N GLU A 111 11.83 10.12 3.26
CA GLU A 111 10.53 9.51 2.98
C GLU A 111 10.50 8.01 3.33
N ALA A 112 11.63 7.45 3.76
CA ALA A 112 11.80 6.03 4.05
C ALA A 112 11.10 5.58 5.35
N GLN A 113 9.92 6.12 5.65
CA GLN A 113 9.06 5.72 6.75
C GLN A 113 8.06 4.67 6.27
N ILE A 114 8.04 3.51 6.93
CA ILE A 114 7.15 2.42 6.54
C ILE A 114 5.99 2.22 7.52
N ILE A 115 4.93 1.59 7.03
CA ILE A 115 3.78 1.12 7.79
C ILE A 115 3.54 -0.35 7.40
N LEU A 116 3.52 -1.22 8.40
CA LEU A 116 3.09 -2.61 8.20
C LEU A 116 1.56 -2.65 8.25
N THR A 117 0.93 -3.24 7.23
CA THR A 117 -0.52 -3.29 7.05
C THR A 117 -0.99 -4.72 6.81
N ASP A 118 -2.30 -4.88 6.75
CA ASP A 118 -2.99 -6.11 6.39
C ASP A 118 -2.76 -7.25 7.38
N PHE A 119 -3.55 -7.19 8.45
CA PHE A 119 -3.57 -8.19 9.51
C PHE A 119 -4.64 -9.26 9.29
N GLY A 120 -5.15 -9.42 8.05
CA GLY A 120 -6.22 -10.37 7.73
C GLY A 120 -5.85 -11.83 8.03
N GLU A 121 -4.56 -12.16 7.88
CA GLU A 121 -4.00 -13.49 8.16
C GLU A 121 -3.23 -13.54 9.49
N SER A 122 -3.34 -12.50 10.33
CA SER A 122 -2.64 -12.45 11.62
C SER A 122 -3.28 -13.35 12.66
N PHE A 123 -2.44 -13.94 13.52
CA PHE A 123 -2.89 -14.85 14.57
C PHE A 123 -2.06 -14.74 15.85
N VAL A 124 -2.62 -15.24 16.96
CA VAL A 124 -1.96 -15.33 18.27
C VAL A 124 -1.67 -16.80 18.56
N PRO A 125 -0.41 -17.27 18.49
CA PRO A 125 -0.07 -18.69 18.63
C PRO A 125 -0.54 -19.31 19.95
N VAL A 126 -0.54 -18.54 21.05
CA VAL A 126 -0.89 -19.03 22.40
C VAL A 126 -2.39 -19.31 22.55
N ILE A 127 -3.25 -18.65 21.78
CA ILE A 127 -4.71 -18.86 21.83
C ILE A 127 -5.11 -20.11 21.01
N MET A 128 -4.33 -20.48 19.99
CA MET A 128 -4.66 -21.60 19.11
C MET A 128 -4.19 -22.97 19.65
N ALA A 129 -3.22 -23.01 20.57
CA ALA A 129 -2.72 -24.25 21.16
C ALA A 129 -3.69 -24.91 22.18
N GLY A 130 -4.81 -24.26 22.53
CA GLY A 130 -5.81 -24.77 23.46
C GLY A 130 -7.13 -25.22 22.81
N LEU A 131 -7.19 -25.28 21.47
CA LEU A 131 -8.38 -25.64 20.69
C LEU A 131 -8.23 -26.93 19.87
N GLU A 132 -7.16 -27.71 20.09
CA GLU A 132 -7.00 -29.08 19.56
C GLU A 132 -7.21 -30.13 20.67
#